data_AF-A0A2G6TBV9-F1
#
_entry.id   AF-A0A2G6TBV9-F1
#
_cell.length_a   1.000
_cell.length_b   1.000
_cell.length_c   1.000
_cell.angle_alpha   90.00
_cell.angle_beta   90.00
_cell.angle_gamma   90.00
#
_symmetry.space_group_name_H-M   'P 1'
#
loop_
_entity.id
_entity.type
_entity.pdbx_description
1 polymer ?
#
loop_
_entity_poly.entity_id
_entity_poly.type
_entity_poly.pdbx_seq_one_letter_code
_entity_poly.pdbx_strand_id
1 'polypeptide(L)' 'MNFFKIKTSWSNAEFILIKLCMASAYILIGSYFHDFFKDYYSPLFILLGITAIWFFFTWLKKMKASKP' A
#
# COMPACT_ATOMS: atom_id res chain seq x y z
N MET A 1 10.63 -23.89 -6.77
CA MET A 1 9.53 -23.22 -6.04
C MET A 1 9.50 -21.76 -6.48
N ASN A 2 8.34 -21.26 -6.92
CA ASN A 2 8.23 -19.88 -7.42
C ASN A 2 7.80 -18.98 -6.26
N PHE A 3 8.74 -18.20 -5.72
CA PHE A 3 8.52 -17.31 -4.55
C PHE A 3 7.31 -16.38 -4.75
N PHE A 4 7.06 -15.96 -5.99
CA PHE A 4 5.97 -15.06 -6.36
C PHE A 4 4.56 -15.68 -6.35
N LYS A 5 4.43 -17.00 -6.16
CA LYS A 5 3.13 -17.70 -6.13
C LYS A 5 2.74 -18.22 -4.75
N ILE A 6 3.58 -18.02 -3.72
CA ILE A 6 3.33 -18.54 -2.38
C ILE A 6 2.27 -17.66 -1.70
N LYS A 7 1.11 -18.22 -1.42
CA LYS A 7 0.11 -17.59 -0.55
C LYS A 7 0.53 -17.84 0.89
N THR A 8 0.93 -16.80 1.60
CA THR A 8 1.24 -16.86 3.04
C THR A 8 0.03 -16.31 3.80
N SER A 9 -0.51 -17.08 4.75
CA SER A 9 -1.62 -16.63 5.60
C SER A 9 -1.05 -15.98 6.86
N TRP A 10 -0.73 -14.69 6.78
CA TRP A 10 -0.31 -13.91 7.95
C TRP A 10 -1.54 -13.49 8.75
N SER A 11 -1.47 -13.62 10.07
CA SER A 11 -2.41 -12.92 10.93
C SER A 11 -2.18 -11.40 10.87
N ASN A 12 -3.20 -10.61 11.19
CA ASN A 12 -3.09 -9.15 11.21
C ASN A 12 -1.98 -8.64 12.15
N ALA A 13 -1.71 -9.37 13.24
CA ALA A 13 -0.68 -9.05 14.20
C ALA A 13 0.73 -9.27 13.61
N GLU A 14 0.97 -10.39 12.94
CA GLU A 14 2.27 -10.67 12.32
C GLU A 14 2.57 -9.69 11.17
N PHE A 15 1.53 -9.19 10.50
CA PHE A 15 1.66 -8.23 9.42
C PHE A 15 2.12 -6.82 9.91
N ILE A 16 2.11 -6.56 11.21
CA ILE A 16 2.57 -5.27 11.77
C ILE A 16 4.06 -5.03 11.50
N LEU A 17 4.89 -6.08 11.56
CA LEU A 17 6.33 -5.98 11.33
C LEU A 17 6.62 -5.55 9.89
N ILE A 18 5.92 -6.15 8.93
CA ILE A 18 6.03 -5.81 7.51
C ILE A 18 5.57 -4.37 7.27
N LYS A 19 4.44 -3.95 7.88
CA LYS A 19 3.95 -2.57 7.78
C LYS A 19 4.96 -1.56 8.32
N LEU A 20 5.57 -1.83 9.48
CA LEU A 20 6.58 -0.97 10.09
C LEU A 20 7.84 -0.89 9.21
N CYS A 21 8.29 -2.02 8.66
CA CYS A 21 9.44 -2.07 7.76
C CYS A 21 9.21 -1.26 6.46
N MET A 22 8.04 -1.40 5.83
CA MET A 22 7.72 -0.61 4.63
C MET A 22 7.56 0.88 4.97
N ALA A 23 6.90 1.20 6.08
CA ALA A 23 6.72 2.59 6.51
C ALA A 23 8.06 3.28 6.78
N SER A 24 9.01 2.60 7.44
CA SER A 24 10.35 3.16 7.68
C SER A 24 11.12 3.37 6.38
N ALA A 25 11.06 2.41 5.44
CA ALA A 25 11.68 2.56 4.13
C ALA A 25 11.11 3.76 3.34
N TYR A 26 9.79 3.94 3.32
CA TYR A 26 9.16 5.08 2.64
C TYR A 26 9.54 6.42 3.26
N ILE A 27 9.61 6.50 4.60
CA ILE A 27 10.04 7.71 5.30
C ILE A 27 11.51 8.03 4.96
N LEU A 28 12.40 7.03 4.99
CA LEU A 28 13.82 7.23 4.66
C LEU A 28 14.03 7.70 3.22
N ILE A 29 13.33 7.07 2.26
CA ILE A 29 13.40 7.47 0.86
C ILE A 29 12.84 8.90 0.69
N GLY A 30 11.67 9.19 1.27
CA GLY A 30 11.03 10.49 1.15
C GLY A 30 11.82 11.61 1.82
N SER A 31 12.51 11.34 2.94
CA SER A 31 13.35 12.33 3.62
C SER A 31 14.66 12.58 2.88
N TYR A 32 15.28 11.54 2.32
CA TYR A 32 16.54 11.67 1.59
C TYR A 32 16.36 12.32 0.21
N PHE A 33 15.28 11.97 -0.51
CA PHE A 33 15.01 12.46 -1.88
C PHE A 33 13.90 13.52 -1.93
N HIS A 34 13.66 14.23 -0.83
CA HIS A 34 12.55 15.20 -0.74
C HIS A 34 12.53 16.20 -1.90
N ASP A 35 13.68 16.82 -2.19
CA ASP A 35 13.80 17.83 -3.23
C ASP A 35 13.50 17.28 -4.62
N PHE A 36 13.89 16.02 -4.88
CA PHE A 36 13.56 15.33 -6.13
C PHE A 36 12.05 15.08 -6.26
N PHE A 37 11.38 14.66 -5.19
CA PHE A 37 9.96 14.33 -5.24
C PHE A 37 9.04 15.54 -5.23
N LYS A 38 9.51 16.70 -4.74
CA LYS A 38 8.71 17.93 -4.61
C LYS A 38 8.04 18.35 -5.92
N ASP A 39 8.76 18.25 -7.04
CA ASP A 39 8.24 18.60 -8.37
C ASP A 39 7.15 17.65 -8.88
N TYR A 40 7.03 16.47 -8.26
CA TYR A 40 6.06 15.43 -8.63
C TYR A 40 4.88 15.32 -7.65
N TYR A 41 4.74 16.23 -6.69
CA TYR A 41 3.64 16.15 -5.71
C TYR A 41 2.27 16.17 -6.37
N SER A 42 2.05 17.07 -7.34
CA SER A 42 0.77 17.13 -8.06
C SER A 42 0.38 15.81 -8.72
N PRO A 43 1.21 15.19 -9.59
CA PRO A 43 0.86 13.89 -10.16
C PRO A 43 0.79 12.76 -9.12
N LEU A 44 1.63 12.78 -8.07
CA LEU A 44 1.57 11.77 -7.00
C LEU A 44 0.26 11.86 -6.20
N PHE A 45 -0.24 13.06 -5.91
CA PHE A 45 -1.53 13.26 -5.23
C PHE A 45 -2.70 12.78 -6.08
N ILE A 46 -2.66 13.03 -7.40
CA ILE A 46 -3.69 12.52 -8.32
C ILE A 46 -3.68 10.98 -8.31
N LEU A 47 -2.49 10.37 -8.42
CA LEU A 47 -2.33 8.92 -8.38
C LEU A 47 -2.85 8.34 -7.06
N LEU A 48 -2.50 8.97 -5.93
CA LEU A 48 -2.96 8.58 -4.60
C LEU A 48 -4.50 8.66 -4.50
N GLY A 49 -5.11 9.75 -4.98
CA GLY A 49 -6.56 9.92 -4.96
C GLY A 49 -7.28 8.83 -5.76
N ILE A 50 -6.85 8.59 -7.00
CA ILE A 50 -7.45 7.57 -7.87
C ILE A 50 -7.31 6.17 -7.24
N THR A 51 -6.11 5.83 -6.77
CA THR A 51 -5.85 4.51 -6.18
C THR A 51 -6.56 4.30 -4.85
N ALA A 52 -6.69 5.34 -4.01
CA ALA A 52 -7.47 5.28 -2.78
C ALA A 52 -8.95 5.00 -3.06
N ILE A 53 -9.54 5.73 -4.01
CA ILE A 53 -10.93 5.52 -4.44
C ILE A 53 -11.11 4.08 -4.96
N TRP A 54 -10.22 3.62 -5.85
CA TRP A 54 -10.25 2.27 -6.39
C TRP A 54 -10.14 1.20 -5.29
N PHE A 55 -9.24 1.41 -4.33
CA PHE A 55 -9.06 0.53 -3.18
C PHE A 55 -10.34 0.42 -2.36
N PHE A 56 -10.98 1.55 -2.02
CA PHE A 56 -12.25 1.54 -1.28
C PHE A 56 -13.36 0.81 -2.04
N PHE A 57 -13.52 1.06 -3.35
CA PHE A 57 -14.51 0.34 -4.16
C PHE A 57 -14.27 -1.17 -4.16
N THR A 58 -13.02 -1.59 -4.35
CA THR A 58 -12.64 -3.01 -4.38
C THR A 58 -12.86 -3.66 -3.02
N TRP A 59 -12.55 -2.95 -1.94
CA TRP A 59 -12.76 -3.41 -0.58
C TRP A 59 -14.25 -3.58 -0.26
N LEU A 60 -15.08 -2.58 -0.57
CA LEU A 60 -16.55 -2.67 -0.40
C LEU A 60 -17.15 -3.82 -1.21
N LYS A 61 -16.70 -4.00 -2.46
CA LYS A 61 -17.14 -5.13 -3.32
C LYS A 61 -16.79 -6.47 -2.69
N LYS A 62 -15.57 -6.63 -2.17
CA LYS A 62 -15.14 -7.85 -1.47
C LYS A 62 -15.97 -8.11 -0.21
N MET A 63 -16.22 -7.09 0.62
CA MET A 63 -17.04 -7.23 1.82
C MET A 63 -18.49 -7.65 1.51
N LYS A 64 -19.06 -7.16 0.41
CA LYS A 64 -20.40 -7.57 -0.04
C LYS A 64 -20.42 -9.00 -0.59
N ALA A 65 -19.40 -9.40 -1.33
CA ALA A 65 -19.27 -10.77 -1.87
C ALA A 65 -18.97 -11.82 -0.79
N SER A 66 -18.51 -11.40 0.39
CA SER A 66 -18.27 -12.25 1.55
C SER A 66 -19.43 -12.27 2.56
N LYS A 67 -20.55 -11.60 2.28
CA LYS A 67 -21.81 -11.87 3.00
C LYS A 67 -22.38 -13.20 2.47
N PRO A 68 -22.82 -14.12 3.35
CA PRO A 68 -23.48 -15.35 2.93
C PRO A 68 -24.75 -15.06 2.12
#